data_AF-A0A415S790-F1
#
_entry.id   AF-A0A415S790-F1
#
_cell.length_a   1.000
_cell.length_b   1.000
_cell.length_c   1.000
_cell.angle_alpha   90.00
_cell.angle_beta   90.00
_cell.angle_gamma   90.00
#
_symmetry.space_group_name_H-M   'P 1'
#
loop_
_entity.id
_entity.type
_entity.pdbx_description
1 polymer ?
#
loop_
_entity_poly.entity_id
_entity_poly.type
_entity_poly.pdbx_seq_one_letter_code
_entity_poly.pdbx_strand_id
1 'polypeptide(L)' 'MCTALEKLKQQGIEEGIEQGKKEGIEEGKLTVIKNLLANGLSMEEIKKFAGVTEKEIRKANNNR' A
#
# COMPACT_ATOMS: atom_id res chain seq x y z
N MET A 1 -28.58 -18.30 -22.33
CA MET A 1 -27.11 -18.36 -22.28
C MET A 1 -26.58 -16.94 -22.10
N CYS A 2 -26.15 -16.57 -20.89
CA CYS A 2 -25.40 -15.33 -20.65
C CYS A 2 -24.34 -15.48 -19.54
N THR A 3 -24.15 -16.69 -19.01
CA THR A 3 -23.39 -16.92 -17.79
C THR A 3 -21.88 -16.68 -17.93
N ALA A 4 -21.32 -16.80 -19.13
CA ALA A 4 -19.89 -16.58 -19.35
C ALA A 4 -19.50 -15.09 -19.25
N LEU A 5 -20.31 -14.20 -19.83
CA LEU A 5 -20.05 -12.75 -19.79
C LEU A 5 -20.26 -12.19 -18.38
N GLU A 6 -21.29 -12.67 -17.68
CA GLU A 6 -21.55 -12.29 -16.29
C GLU A 6 -20.41 -12.73 -15.36
N LYS A 7 -19.89 -13.96 -15.55
CA LYS A 7 -18.71 -14.45 -14.82
C LYS A 7 -17.46 -13.62 -15.11
N LEU A 8 -17.17 -13.32 -16.37
CA LEU A 8 -16.01 -12.49 -16.75
C LEU A 8 -16.10 -11.09 -16.13
N LYS A 9 -17.28 -10.48 -16.16
CA LYS A 9 -17.51 -9.17 -15.53
C LYS A 9 -17.30 -9.24 -14.02
N GLN A 10 -17.81 -10.29 -13.37
CA GLN A 10 -17.66 -10.48 -11.92
C GLN A 10 -16.20 -10.68 -11.53
N GLN A 11 -15.44 -11.46 -12.30
CA GLN A 11 -14.01 -11.68 -12.10
C GLN A 11 -13.22 -10.37 -12.26
N GLY A 12 -13.46 -9.62 -13.34
CA GLY A 12 -12.77 -8.33 -13.54
C GLY A 12 -13.04 -7.31 -12.43
N ILE A 13 -14.25 -7.29 -11.86
CA ILE A 13 -14.57 -6.45 -10.70
C ILE A 13 -13.82 -6.92 -9.45
N GLU A 14 -13.80 -8.24 -9.19
CA GLU A 14 -13.11 -8.81 -8.03
C GLU A 14 -11.59 -8.54 -8.09
N GLU A 15 -10.97 -8.78 -9.25
CA GLU A 15 -9.56 -8.49 -9.50
C GLU A 15 -9.25 -7.00 -9.32
N GLY A 16 -10.09 -6.11 -9.88
CA GLY A 16 -9.91 -4.67 -9.73
C GLY A 16 -10.02 -4.20 -8.28
N ILE A 17 -10.95 -4.76 -7.50
CA ILE A 17 -11.10 -4.45 -6.06
C ILE A 17 -9.90 -4.97 -5.27
N GLU A 18 -9.44 -6.18 -5.54
CA GLU A 18 -8.27 -6.75 -4.86
C GLU A 18 -7.01 -5.94 -5.15
N GLN A 19 -6.78 -5.59 -6.42
CA GLN A 19 -5.66 -4.77 -6.84
C GLN A 19 -5.72 -3.39 -6.17
N GLY A 20 -6.88 -2.70 -6.25
CA GLY A 20 -7.05 -1.38 -5.65
C GLY A 20 -6.85 -1.37 -4.13
N LYS A 21 -7.33 -2.40 -3.42
CA LYS A 21 -7.07 -2.56 -1.98
C LYS A 21 -5.58 -2.73 -1.69
N LYS A 22 -4.88 -3.55 -2.47
CA LYS A 22 -3.45 -3.80 -2.29
C LYS A 22 -2.62 -2.53 -2.55
N GLU A 23 -2.91 -1.82 -3.64
CA GLU A 23 -2.26 -0.55 -3.97
C GLU A 23 -2.53 0.50 -2.88
N GLY A 24 -3.79 0.69 -2.47
CA GLY A 24 -4.15 1.65 -1.43
C GLY A 24 -3.51 1.36 -0.06
N ILE A 25 -3.38 0.09 0.33
CA ILE A 25 -2.66 -0.29 1.55
C ILE A 25 -1.16 0.05 1.44
N GLU A 26 -0.54 -0.20 0.29
CA GLU A 26 0.88 0.12 0.08
C GLU A 26 1.11 1.65 0.08
N GLU A 27 0.29 2.41 -0.64
CA GLU A 27 0.36 3.87 -0.68
C GLU A 27 0.09 4.49 0.70
N GLY A 28 -0.88 3.97 1.45
CA GLY A 28 -1.19 4.37 2.81
C GLY A 28 0.00 4.18 3.75
N LYS A 29 0.64 3.00 3.69
CA LYS A 29 1.86 2.73 4.48
C LYS A 29 2.98 3.71 4.14
N LEU A 30 3.26 3.93 2.85
CA LEU A 30 4.30 4.86 2.42
C LEU A 30 4.02 6.30 2.87
N THR A 31 2.74 6.72 2.83
CA THR A 31 2.30 8.04 3.30
C THR A 31 2.54 8.22 4.79
N VAL A 32 2.17 7.22 5.61
CA VAL A 32 2.43 7.24 7.05
C VAL A 32 3.92 7.35 7.32
N ILE A 33 4.75 6.54 6.67
CA ILE A 33 6.21 6.59 6.83
C ILE A 33 6.76 7.98 6.46
N LYS A 34 6.36 8.56 5.32
CA LYS A 34 6.78 9.91 4.89
C LYS A 34 6.41 10.96 5.93
N ASN A 35 5.19 10.90 6.47
CA ASN A 35 4.74 11.82 7.49
C ASN A 35 5.56 11.68 8.78
N LEU A 36 5.87 10.46 9.22
CA LEU A 36 6.69 10.25 10.41
C LEU A 36 8.12 10.77 10.22
N LEU A 37 8.73 10.52 9.05
CA LEU A 37 10.04 11.08 8.70
C LEU A 37 10.02 12.62 8.68
N ALA A 38 8.97 13.22 8.11
CA ALA A 38 8.81 14.67 8.05
C ALA A 38 8.62 15.31 9.43
N ASN A 39 8.06 14.56 10.39
CA ASN A 39 7.95 14.97 11.79
C ASN A 39 9.23 14.73 12.61
N GLY A 40 10.32 14.28 11.97
CA GLY A 40 11.62 14.11 12.61
C GLY A 40 11.79 12.82 13.41
N LEU A 41 10.89 11.84 13.27
CA LEU A 41 11.07 10.54 13.90
C LEU A 41 12.26 9.81 13.27
N SER A 42 13.05 9.14 14.11
CA SER A 42 14.16 8.31 13.64
C SER A 42 13.67 7.04 12.95
N MET A 43 14.50 6.43 12.12
CA MET A 43 14.17 5.17 11.45
C MET A 43 13.87 4.05 12.47
N GLU A 44 14.53 4.02 13.63
CA GLU A 44 14.28 3.03 14.67
C GLU A 44 12.89 3.18 15.30
N GLU A 45 12.48 4.42 15.59
CA GLU A 45 11.14 4.72 16.09
C GLU A 45 10.06 4.36 15.08
N ILE A 46 10.27 4.67 13.80
CA ILE A 46 9.32 4.33 12.74
C ILE A 46 9.15 2.82 12.62
N LYS A 47 10.25 2.04 12.66
CA LYS A 47 10.18 0.56 12.66
C LYS A 47 9.39 0.05 13.87
N LYS A 48 9.60 0.64 15.04
CA LYS A 48 8.93 0.25 16.29
C LYS A 48 7.44 0.58 16.30
N PHE A 49 7.05 1.78 15.89
CA PHE A 49 5.65 2.25 15.98
C PHE A 49 4.81 1.86 14.77
N ALA A 50 5.34 1.94 13.57
CA ALA A 50 4.60 1.62 12.35
C ALA A 50 4.71 0.13 11.96
N GLY A 51 5.56 -0.65 12.64
CA GLY A 51 5.76 -2.07 12.34
C GLY A 51 6.32 -2.33 10.93
N VAL A 52 7.05 -1.35 10.39
CA VAL A 52 7.59 -1.38 9.03
C VAL A 52 9.05 -1.80 9.01
N THR A 53 9.50 -2.27 7.85
CA THR A 53 10.90 -2.63 7.62
C THR A 53 11.73 -1.43 7.18
N GLU A 54 13.05 -1.51 7.36
CA GLU A 54 13.95 -0.48 6.85
C GLU A 54 13.87 -0.32 5.33
N LYS A 55 13.59 -1.42 4.60
CA LYS A 55 13.37 -1.37 3.14
C LYS A 55 12.16 -0.51 2.78
N GLU A 56 11.05 -0.64 3.51
CA GLU A 56 9.86 0.18 3.30
C GLU A 56 10.13 1.65 3.62
N ILE A 57 10.91 1.94 4.67
CA ILE A 57 11.33 3.30 5.02
C ILE A 57 12.18 3.92 3.91
N ARG A 58 13.16 3.17 3.40
CA ARG A 58 13.99 3.61 2.27
C ARG A 58 13.16 3.82 1.01
N LYS A 59 12.21 2.93 0.69
CA LYS A 59 11.29 3.07 -0.46
C LYS A 59 10.47 4.36 -0.35
N ALA A 60 9.97 4.68 0.84
CA ALA A 60 9.23 5.92 1.10
C ALA A 60 10.10 7.18 0.94
N ASN A 61 11.38 7.10 1.32
CA ASN A 61 12.33 8.22 1.25
C ASN A 61 12.91 8.46 -0.16
N ASN A 62 13.03 7.41 -0.99
CA ASN A 62 13.69 7.50 -2.31
C ASN A 62 12.76 7.95 -3.46
N ASN A 63 11.46 8.08 -3.24
CA ASN A 63 10.51 8.62 -4.22
C ASN A 63 10.50 10.17 -4.19
N ARG A 64 11.64 10.77 -4.54
CA ARG A 64 11.83 12.22 -4.65
C ARG A 64 11.68 12.67 -6.10
#